data_AF-A0A2N2GSE1-F1
#
_entry.id   AF-A0A2N2GSE1-F1
#
_cell.length_a   1.000
_cell.length_b   1.000
_cell.length_c   1.000
_cell.angle_alpha   90.00
_cell.angle_beta   90.00
_cell.angle_gamma   90.00
#
_symmetry.space_group_name_H-M   'P 1'
#
loop_
_entity.id
_entity.type
_entity.pdbx_description
1 polymer ?
#
loop_
_entity_poly.entity_id
_entity_poly.type
_entity_poly.pdbx_seq_one_letter_code
_entity_poly.pdbx_strand_id
1 'polypeptide(L)'
;MKIFKARQMYLLFILILSVFSITGCGGGGSDGQAPVLGSGDAVIAPTVTAVAPLNNATGVPINTKIITAAFSKAMAPASLTTASFTLAQGGTVVAGGTVTYVTTGNVATLTLPAADLLASTLYTATITTAATDTAGTPLANNYVWTFTTGATADTTAPFVIATGVYGISGTTAGATGLPTNRISTAIFNEAMNPLTITTPPSFTVQNTTLGVPVSGTVTYSVASKTATFTPTGGVFAANTLFTSTISIASKDLAGNAMIAAYVWSWSTGSDPDTTPPTVLSTVPVNGAINVPLNQIVTATFSEAMDPVTITNITFTVTGPGLPIPGGLVSYDALTNIATFMPDANLLPSSIYTGTITTGAKDLAGNALASNYVWTFTTGTGLAPGAVNLGSASTFGIMATSAITNTGPTVINGDVSLDPGTSMTGFPPGVVNGAIHINDAESAQARADLLVAYNFAKTLPPGTTINAGEDLGALYPLGIPPGTYTSGSTMSVATPLVLDAGGDADAVWVFQIGSSLTTGASVSLANSAQAKNVFWVPTSDATIGVGTIFYGTIVAGRDTTGVTGAVINGRILTGAITAGTIALDTNTVNVPAP
;
A
#
# COMPACT_ATOMS: atom_id res chain seq x y z
N MET A 1 35.21 6.46 53.00
CA MET A 1 34.34 6.59 54.19
C MET A 1 32.95 6.05 53.84
N LYS A 2 32.50 4.97 54.50
CA LYS A 2 31.14 4.35 54.50
C LYS A 2 30.46 3.99 53.14
N ILE A 3 30.33 2.68 52.80
CA ILE A 3 29.08 1.82 52.88
C ILE A 3 28.30 1.84 51.52
N PHE A 4 27.53 0.84 51.02
CA PHE A 4 26.84 -0.36 51.57
C PHE A 4 27.04 -1.65 50.72
N LYS A 5 25.99 -2.50 50.54
CA LYS A 5 25.91 -3.76 49.74
C LYS A 5 24.44 -4.09 49.39
N ALA A 6 24.18 -4.77 48.26
CA ALA A 6 23.11 -5.79 48.05
C ALA A 6 23.37 -6.51 46.69
N ARG A 7 23.74 -7.79 46.56
CA ARG A 7 23.07 -9.11 46.78
C ARG A 7 21.96 -9.50 45.76
N GLN A 8 22.34 -10.36 44.80
CA GLN A 8 21.46 -11.21 43.97
C GLN A 8 20.92 -12.42 44.77
N MET A 9 19.82 -13.03 44.31
CA MET A 9 19.37 -14.35 44.74
C MET A 9 18.72 -15.14 43.59
N TYR A 10 19.08 -16.42 43.46
CA TYR A 10 18.59 -17.40 42.47
C TYR A 10 17.53 -18.32 43.11
N LEU A 11 16.59 -18.87 42.32
CA LEU A 11 15.79 -20.09 42.60
C LEU A 11 15.23 -20.56 41.24
N LEU A 12 15.76 -21.61 40.58
CA LEU A 12 15.57 -23.05 40.79
C LEU A 12 14.13 -23.57 40.47
N PHE A 13 14.00 -24.35 39.40
CA PHE A 13 12.79 -25.09 39.00
C PHE A 13 13.09 -26.60 39.02
N ILE A 14 12.14 -27.42 39.48
CA ILE A 14 12.29 -28.88 39.66
C ILE A 14 11.41 -29.63 38.64
N LEU A 15 11.99 -30.67 38.04
CA LEU A 15 11.31 -31.64 37.16
C LEU A 15 10.90 -32.88 37.99
N ILE A 16 9.65 -33.34 37.87
CA ILE A 16 9.23 -34.67 38.35
C ILE A 16 8.44 -35.39 37.26
N LEU A 17 8.85 -36.63 37.00
CA LEU A 17 8.23 -37.60 36.11
C LEU A 17 7.81 -38.81 36.97
N SER A 18 6.63 -39.39 36.74
CA SER A 18 6.24 -40.67 37.36
C SER A 18 5.23 -41.43 36.49
N VAL A 19 5.27 -42.77 36.55
CA VAL A 19 4.59 -43.70 35.63
C VAL A 19 4.05 -44.91 36.41
N PHE A 20 3.01 -45.57 35.88
CA PHE A 20 2.36 -46.82 36.34
C PHE A 20 1.50 -46.68 37.63
N SER A 21 0.33 -47.34 37.76
CA SER A 21 0.08 -48.76 37.45
C SER A 21 -1.38 -49.11 37.03
N ILE A 22 -1.56 -50.32 36.48
CA ILE A 22 -2.82 -50.97 36.09
C ILE A 22 -3.20 -52.09 37.07
N THR A 23 -4.49 -52.20 37.46
CA THR A 23 -5.33 -53.43 37.65
C THR A 23 -6.55 -53.18 38.56
N GLY A 24 -7.68 -53.89 38.35
CA GLY A 24 -8.64 -54.17 39.45
C GLY A 24 -10.16 -53.95 39.27
N CYS A 25 -10.84 -54.70 38.38
CA CYS A 25 -12.22 -55.24 38.42
C CYS A 25 -13.38 -54.65 39.31
N GLY A 26 -14.58 -54.52 38.70
CA GLY A 26 -15.91 -54.57 39.35
C GLY A 26 -16.61 -53.21 39.60
N GLY A 27 -17.93 -53.03 39.43
CA GLY A 27 -18.96 -53.89 38.83
C GLY A 27 -20.40 -53.48 39.20
N GLY A 28 -21.21 -53.06 38.21
CA GLY A 28 -22.70 -53.06 38.24
C GLY A 28 -23.44 -51.81 38.79
N GLY A 29 -24.52 -51.42 38.10
CA GLY A 29 -25.72 -50.83 38.73
C GLY A 29 -26.15 -49.39 38.35
N SER A 30 -27.13 -49.30 37.45
CA SER A 30 -28.25 -48.32 37.39
C SER A 30 -28.02 -46.79 37.43
N ASP A 31 -28.53 -46.16 36.36
CA ASP A 31 -29.40 -44.97 36.35
C ASP A 31 -28.87 -43.61 36.85
N GLY A 32 -28.35 -42.83 35.90
CA GLY A 32 -28.11 -41.40 36.01
C GLY A 32 -27.63 -40.81 34.69
N GLN A 33 -28.21 -39.71 34.22
CA GLN A 33 -27.89 -39.12 32.91
C GLN A 33 -26.40 -38.81 32.78
N ALA A 34 -25.78 -39.26 31.69
CA ALA A 34 -24.48 -38.75 31.28
C ALA A 34 -24.62 -37.25 30.94
N PRO A 35 -23.79 -36.36 31.51
CA PRO A 35 -23.65 -35.01 30.98
C PRO A 35 -23.14 -35.13 29.54
N VAL A 36 -23.84 -34.51 28.59
CA VAL A 36 -23.28 -34.26 27.26
C VAL A 36 -22.09 -33.33 27.46
N LEU A 37 -20.88 -33.88 27.39
CA LEU A 37 -19.67 -33.10 27.21
C LEU A 37 -19.71 -32.53 25.81
N GLY A 38 -20.37 -31.37 25.66
CA GLY A 38 -20.36 -30.61 24.43
C GLY A 38 -18.92 -30.29 24.06
N SER A 39 -18.57 -30.52 22.80
CA SER A 39 -17.39 -29.91 22.19
C SER A 39 -17.59 -28.39 22.23
N GLY A 40 -17.01 -27.74 23.25
CA GLY A 40 -17.07 -26.30 23.38
C GLY A 40 -16.26 -25.66 22.26
N ASP A 41 -16.96 -25.21 21.22
CA ASP A 41 -16.37 -24.32 20.22
C ASP A 41 -15.74 -23.13 20.94
N ALA A 42 -14.48 -22.83 20.60
CA ALA A 42 -13.75 -21.76 21.26
C ALA A 42 -14.48 -20.43 21.06
N VAL A 43 -14.90 -19.80 22.16
CA VAL A 43 -15.66 -18.54 22.11
C VAL A 43 -14.72 -17.43 21.64
N ILE A 44 -14.73 -17.14 20.34
CA ILE A 44 -13.90 -16.10 19.72
C ILE A 44 -14.37 -14.74 20.25
N ALA A 45 -13.48 -13.98 20.89
CA ALA A 45 -13.79 -12.65 21.39
C ALA A 45 -14.13 -11.67 20.24
N PRO A 46 -15.01 -10.67 20.46
CA PRO A 46 -15.09 -9.52 19.57
C PRO A 46 -13.73 -8.82 19.41
N THR A 47 -13.52 -8.20 18.26
CA THR A 47 -12.35 -7.38 17.93
C THR A 47 -12.80 -6.08 17.26
N VAL A 48 -12.03 -5.01 17.44
CA VAL A 48 -12.24 -3.75 16.70
C VAL A 48 -11.59 -3.89 15.32
N THR A 49 -12.36 -3.65 14.26
CA THR A 49 -11.94 -3.85 12.86
C THR A 49 -11.56 -2.56 12.15
N ALA A 50 -12.11 -1.42 12.56
CA ALA A 50 -11.75 -0.10 12.05
C ALA A 50 -12.09 0.99 13.08
N VAL A 51 -11.42 2.15 13.00
CA VAL A 51 -11.68 3.33 13.84
C VAL A 51 -11.63 4.62 13.02
N ALA A 52 -12.33 5.65 13.50
CA ALA A 52 -12.23 7.01 12.99
C ALA A 52 -12.21 8.03 14.15
N PRO A 53 -11.31 9.04 14.16
CA PRO A 53 -10.14 9.20 13.30
C PRO A 53 -9.23 7.96 13.29
N LEU A 54 -8.50 7.75 12.19
CA LEU A 54 -7.58 6.62 12.04
C LEU A 54 -6.49 6.66 13.12
N ASN A 55 -5.97 5.49 13.49
CA ASN A 55 -4.86 5.40 14.43
C ASN A 55 -3.63 6.16 13.92
N ASN A 56 -2.97 6.92 14.78
CA ASN A 56 -1.87 7.83 14.48
C ASN A 56 -2.18 8.94 13.46
N ALA A 57 -3.45 9.21 13.11
CA ALA A 57 -3.81 10.31 12.21
C ALA A 57 -3.30 11.65 12.76
N THR A 58 -2.75 12.49 11.89
CA THR A 58 -2.30 13.85 12.22
C THR A 58 -3.13 14.89 11.47
N GLY A 59 -3.16 16.13 11.96
CA GLY A 59 -3.93 17.20 11.33
C GLY A 59 -5.45 17.07 11.48
N VAL A 60 -5.94 16.22 12.40
CA VAL A 60 -7.38 16.00 12.60
C VAL A 60 -8.08 17.33 12.96
N PRO A 61 -9.16 17.74 12.27
CA PRO A 61 -9.78 19.04 12.52
C PRO A 61 -10.24 19.25 13.97
N ILE A 62 -10.04 20.45 14.51
CA ILE A 62 -10.38 20.74 15.93
C ILE A 62 -11.87 20.61 16.23
N ASN A 63 -12.73 20.80 15.23
CA ASN A 63 -14.18 20.63 15.34
C ASN A 63 -14.65 19.17 15.10
N THR A 64 -13.76 18.18 15.01
CA THR A 64 -14.14 16.76 14.97
C THR A 64 -14.99 16.42 16.21
N LYS A 65 -16.26 16.06 16.02
CA LYS A 65 -17.20 15.70 17.11
C LYS A 65 -17.47 14.20 17.23
N ILE A 66 -17.04 13.42 16.25
CA ILE A 66 -17.48 12.05 16.06
C ILE A 66 -16.27 11.12 16.07
N ILE A 67 -16.19 10.27 17.10
CA ILE A 67 -15.18 9.21 17.22
C ILE A 67 -15.91 7.86 17.07
N THR A 68 -15.45 6.99 16.18
CA THR A 68 -16.15 5.72 15.87
C THR A 68 -15.23 4.51 15.94
N ALA A 69 -15.82 3.34 16.21
CA ALA A 69 -15.17 2.05 16.09
C ALA A 69 -16.15 1.00 15.55
N ALA A 70 -15.70 0.23 14.55
CA ALA A 70 -16.41 -0.92 14.01
C ALA A 70 -15.93 -2.22 14.68
N PHE A 71 -16.81 -3.21 14.84
CA PHE A 71 -16.50 -4.50 15.47
C PHE A 71 -16.70 -5.69 14.52
N SER A 72 -15.94 -6.76 14.74
CA SER A 72 -16.02 -8.02 13.97
C SER A 72 -17.33 -8.82 14.17
N LYS A 73 -18.19 -8.41 15.10
CA LYS A 73 -19.48 -9.04 15.41
C LYS A 73 -20.43 -8.05 16.10
N ALA A 74 -21.68 -8.47 16.29
CA ALA A 74 -22.68 -7.70 17.02
C ALA A 74 -22.31 -7.52 18.50
N MET A 75 -22.32 -6.28 18.96
CA MET A 75 -22.04 -5.88 20.34
C MET A 75 -23.33 -5.71 21.14
N ALA A 76 -23.29 -6.01 22.44
CA ALA A 76 -24.38 -5.72 23.36
C ALA A 76 -24.46 -4.20 23.57
N PRO A 77 -25.54 -3.51 23.15
CA PRO A 77 -25.59 -2.04 23.20
C PRO A 77 -25.44 -1.46 24.60
N ALA A 78 -25.95 -2.17 25.62
CA ALA A 78 -25.81 -1.78 27.02
C ALA A 78 -24.35 -1.85 27.56
N SER A 79 -23.47 -2.58 26.87
CA SER A 79 -22.03 -2.63 27.20
C SER A 79 -21.25 -1.44 26.62
N LEU A 80 -21.83 -0.70 25.67
CA LEU A 80 -21.20 0.42 24.97
C LEU A 80 -21.68 1.74 25.59
N THR A 81 -20.87 2.28 26.50
CA THR A 81 -21.17 3.46 27.32
C THR A 81 -19.95 4.37 27.39
N THR A 82 -20.09 5.57 27.94
CA THR A 82 -18.95 6.48 28.19
C THR A 82 -17.94 5.95 29.22
N ALA A 83 -18.20 4.82 29.88
CA ALA A 83 -17.22 4.11 30.70
C ALA A 83 -16.44 3.04 29.92
N SER A 84 -16.98 2.54 28.80
CA SER A 84 -16.35 1.51 27.98
C SER A 84 -15.82 2.03 26.65
N PHE A 85 -16.25 3.20 26.17
CA PHE A 85 -15.69 3.91 25.03
C PHE A 85 -15.40 5.37 25.43
N THR A 86 -14.12 5.71 25.56
CA THR A 86 -13.64 7.00 26.03
C THR A 86 -12.73 7.70 25.02
N LEU A 87 -12.61 9.01 25.15
CA LEU A 87 -11.56 9.83 24.57
C LEU A 87 -10.84 10.57 25.71
N ALA A 88 -9.51 10.63 25.67
CA ALA A 88 -8.70 11.30 26.68
C ALA A 88 -7.64 12.21 26.07
N GLN A 89 -7.33 13.31 26.75
CA GLN A 89 -6.26 14.26 26.44
C GLN A 89 -5.21 14.18 27.54
N GLY A 90 -3.98 13.76 27.22
CA GLY A 90 -2.89 13.69 28.20
C GLY A 90 -3.24 12.86 29.45
N GLY A 91 -4.08 11.83 29.31
CA GLY A 91 -4.60 10.99 30.40
C GLY A 91 -5.91 11.48 31.05
N THR A 92 -6.38 12.70 30.76
CA THR A 92 -7.66 13.23 31.28
C THR A 92 -8.80 12.92 30.31
N VAL A 93 -9.85 12.22 30.75
CA VAL A 93 -11.02 11.90 29.92
C VAL A 93 -11.78 13.17 29.51
N VAL A 94 -12.11 13.29 28.22
CA VAL A 94 -12.98 14.33 27.67
C VAL A 94 -14.42 14.06 28.12
N ALA A 95 -14.89 14.81 29.11
CA ALA A 95 -16.19 14.60 29.73
C ALA A 95 -17.36 15.08 28.84
N GLY A 96 -18.56 14.58 29.10
CA GLY A 96 -19.81 15.08 28.49
C GLY A 96 -20.17 14.53 27.11
N GLY A 97 -19.45 13.53 26.60
CA GLY A 97 -19.85 12.81 25.39
C GLY A 97 -21.00 11.82 25.61
N THR A 98 -21.51 11.25 24.52
CA THR A 98 -22.51 10.16 24.52
C THR A 98 -22.05 9.03 23.60
N VAL A 99 -22.37 7.78 23.96
CA VAL A 99 -22.06 6.60 23.14
C VAL A 99 -23.35 6.05 22.55
N THR A 100 -23.33 5.79 21.25
CA THR A 100 -24.43 5.16 20.49
C THR A 100 -23.88 3.96 19.71
N TYR A 101 -24.77 3.07 19.27
CA TYR A 101 -24.38 1.86 18.52
C TYR A 101 -25.37 1.57 17.39
N VAL A 102 -24.83 1.36 16.19
CA VAL A 102 -25.58 0.97 14.99
C VAL A 102 -25.32 -0.50 14.70
N THR A 103 -26.32 -1.34 14.97
CA THR A 103 -26.25 -2.81 14.80
C THR A 103 -25.96 -3.23 13.37
N THR A 104 -26.53 -2.55 12.37
CA THR A 104 -26.44 -2.94 10.95
C THR A 104 -25.03 -2.87 10.36
N GLY A 105 -24.12 -2.10 10.97
CA GLY A 105 -22.70 -2.02 10.59
C GLY A 105 -21.74 -2.40 11.71
N ASN A 106 -22.25 -2.89 12.85
CA ASN A 106 -21.51 -3.07 14.10
C ASN A 106 -20.65 -1.86 14.50
N VAL A 107 -21.16 -0.62 14.36
CA VAL A 107 -20.39 0.60 14.66
C VAL A 107 -20.84 1.24 15.97
N ALA A 108 -19.90 1.43 16.91
CA ALA A 108 -20.10 2.33 18.05
C ALA A 108 -19.61 3.73 17.71
N THR A 109 -20.31 4.75 18.20
CA THR A 109 -19.99 6.17 18.00
C THR A 109 -20.01 6.90 19.34
N LEU A 110 -18.85 7.40 19.75
CA LEU A 110 -18.69 8.41 20.80
C LEU A 110 -18.85 9.79 20.17
N THR A 111 -19.97 10.44 20.46
CA THR A 111 -20.25 11.83 20.11
C THR A 111 -19.74 12.73 21.23
N LEU A 112 -18.89 13.68 20.89
CA LEU A 112 -18.27 14.63 21.82
C LEU A 112 -19.21 15.80 22.16
N PRO A 113 -18.99 16.51 23.28
CA PRO A 113 -19.72 17.74 23.60
C PRO A 113 -19.48 18.84 22.55
N ALA A 114 -20.27 19.92 22.62
CA ALA A 114 -20.23 21.01 21.64
C ALA A 114 -18.89 21.76 21.54
N ALA A 115 -18.04 21.73 22.58
CA ALA A 115 -16.72 22.36 22.55
C ALA A 115 -15.77 21.70 21.54
N ASP A 116 -14.93 22.48 20.88
CA ASP A 116 -13.90 21.96 19.98
C ASP A 116 -12.78 21.28 20.77
N LEU A 117 -12.13 20.30 20.13
CA LEU A 117 -10.87 19.73 20.59
C LEU A 117 -9.79 20.81 20.57
N LEU A 118 -8.78 20.67 21.44
CA LEU A 118 -7.66 21.60 21.46
C LEU A 118 -6.76 21.36 20.25
N ALA A 119 -6.20 22.44 19.69
CA ALA A 119 -5.31 22.39 18.54
C ALA A 119 -3.98 21.68 18.84
N SER A 120 -3.35 21.09 17.82
CA SER A 120 -2.01 20.46 17.90
C SER A 120 -1.83 19.49 19.09
N THR A 121 -2.90 18.77 19.44
CA THR A 121 -3.02 18.02 20.70
C THR A 121 -3.20 16.53 20.41
N LEU A 122 -2.42 15.70 21.10
CA LEU A 122 -2.57 14.25 21.07
C LEU A 122 -3.77 13.82 21.93
N TYR A 123 -4.72 13.14 21.30
CA TYR A 123 -5.82 12.46 21.95
C TYR A 123 -5.64 10.94 21.89
N THR A 124 -6.10 10.25 22.93
CA THR A 124 -6.13 8.79 23.04
C THR A 124 -7.57 8.33 23.19
N ALA A 125 -8.06 7.55 22.24
CA ALA A 125 -9.34 6.88 22.35
C ALA A 125 -9.14 5.46 22.87
N THR A 126 -10.13 4.94 23.60
CA THR A 126 -10.04 3.61 24.21
C THR A 126 -11.40 2.94 24.24
N ILE A 127 -11.43 1.67 23.84
CA ILE A 127 -12.56 0.77 24.09
C ILE A 127 -12.08 -0.32 25.05
N THR A 128 -12.74 -0.44 26.20
CA THR A 128 -12.31 -1.33 27.27
C THR A 128 -12.92 -2.73 27.13
N THR A 129 -12.34 -3.70 27.85
CA THR A 129 -12.90 -5.07 27.98
C THR A 129 -14.29 -5.12 28.63
N ALA A 130 -14.84 -3.99 29.11
CA ALA A 130 -16.24 -3.91 29.52
C ALA A 130 -17.22 -3.91 28.33
N ALA A 131 -16.76 -3.64 27.10
CA ALA A 131 -17.55 -3.83 25.89
C ALA A 131 -17.64 -5.33 25.54
N THR A 132 -18.86 -5.84 25.43
CA THR A 132 -19.17 -7.27 25.20
C THR A 132 -19.98 -7.49 23.93
N ASP A 133 -19.85 -8.68 23.34
CA ASP A 133 -20.73 -9.13 22.27
C ASP A 133 -22.14 -9.47 22.78
N THR A 134 -23.09 -9.72 21.88
CA THR A 134 -24.46 -10.08 22.25
C THR A 134 -24.58 -11.41 23.02
N ALA A 135 -23.53 -12.22 23.08
CA ALA A 135 -23.45 -13.42 23.91
C ALA A 135 -22.75 -13.18 25.28
N GLY A 136 -22.31 -11.94 25.54
CA GLY A 136 -21.62 -11.55 26.77
C GLY A 136 -20.09 -11.69 26.75
N THR A 137 -19.50 -12.04 25.61
CA THR A 137 -18.04 -12.21 25.47
C THR A 137 -17.35 -10.84 25.42
N PRO A 138 -16.42 -10.51 26.32
CA PRO A 138 -15.70 -9.23 26.29
C PRO A 138 -14.68 -9.17 25.15
N LEU A 139 -14.23 -7.95 24.79
CA LEU A 139 -12.98 -7.79 24.05
C LEU A 139 -11.83 -8.51 24.79
N ALA A 140 -10.93 -9.15 24.03
CA ALA A 140 -9.80 -9.89 24.63
C ALA A 140 -8.81 -8.97 25.38
N ASN A 141 -8.67 -7.71 24.93
CA ASN A 141 -7.86 -6.66 25.53
C ASN A 141 -8.56 -5.31 25.32
N ASN A 142 -8.17 -4.28 26.08
CA ASN A 142 -8.54 -2.90 25.73
C ASN A 142 -7.98 -2.56 24.35
N TYR A 143 -8.82 -2.04 23.46
CA TYR A 143 -8.38 -1.47 22.19
C TYR A 143 -8.07 0.02 22.38
N VAL A 144 -6.85 0.44 22.09
CA VAL A 144 -6.36 1.81 22.32
C VAL A 144 -5.76 2.34 21.04
N TRP A 145 -6.14 3.55 20.65
CA TRP A 145 -5.58 4.24 19.48
C TRP A 145 -5.43 5.74 19.75
N THR A 146 -4.64 6.42 18.94
CA THR A 146 -4.39 7.85 19.08
C THR A 146 -4.66 8.61 17.80
N PHE A 147 -4.85 9.92 17.93
CA PHE A 147 -4.77 10.88 16.83
C PHE A 147 -4.31 12.24 17.35
N THR A 148 -3.71 13.05 16.48
CA THR A 148 -3.24 14.41 16.78
C THR A 148 -4.06 15.41 15.98
N THR A 149 -4.65 16.40 16.67
CA THR A 149 -5.41 17.46 16.02
C THR A 149 -4.51 18.43 15.24
N GLY A 150 -5.08 19.07 14.22
CA GLY A 150 -4.46 20.17 13.49
C GLY A 150 -4.61 21.51 14.20
N ALA A 151 -4.32 22.60 13.48
CA ALA A 151 -4.44 23.98 13.99
C ALA A 151 -5.82 24.62 13.74
N THR A 152 -6.62 24.06 12.83
CA THR A 152 -7.84 24.69 12.30
C THR A 152 -9.06 23.78 12.36
N ALA A 153 -10.24 24.40 12.30
CA ALA A 153 -11.50 23.70 12.07
C ALA A 153 -11.67 23.37 10.58
N ASP A 154 -12.34 22.27 10.29
CA ASP A 154 -12.78 21.94 8.95
C ASP A 154 -14.13 22.62 8.67
N THR A 155 -14.16 23.38 7.60
CA THR A 155 -15.36 24.07 7.09
C THR A 155 -15.63 23.70 5.63
N THR A 156 -14.87 22.76 5.09
CA THR A 156 -15.09 22.18 3.77
C THR A 156 -16.19 21.14 3.86
N ALA A 157 -16.99 21.04 2.81
CA ALA A 157 -18.11 20.12 2.77
C ALA A 157 -17.72 18.83 2.03
N PRO A 158 -18.15 17.65 2.52
CA PRO A 158 -17.87 16.40 1.86
C PRO A 158 -18.59 16.28 0.51
N PHE A 159 -18.01 15.50 -0.39
CA PHE A 159 -18.59 15.15 -1.68
C PHE A 159 -18.25 13.72 -2.10
N VAL A 160 -19.07 13.17 -2.99
CA VAL A 160 -18.88 11.84 -3.55
C VAL A 160 -17.85 11.92 -4.68
N ILE A 161 -16.75 11.16 -4.56
CA ILE A 161 -15.69 11.05 -5.56
C ILE A 161 -15.96 9.93 -6.57
N ALA A 162 -16.66 8.87 -6.17
CA ALA A 162 -17.00 7.73 -7.02
C ALA A 162 -18.26 7.02 -6.50
N THR A 163 -18.91 6.22 -7.36
CA THR A 163 -20.02 5.33 -6.97
C THR A 163 -19.80 3.93 -7.54
N GLY A 164 -20.38 2.92 -6.90
CA GLY A 164 -20.22 1.49 -7.23
C GLY A 164 -20.91 1.05 -8.53
N VAL A 165 -20.71 1.81 -9.60
CA VAL A 165 -21.22 1.56 -10.95
C VAL A 165 -20.03 1.36 -11.88
N TYR A 166 -19.18 0.39 -11.56
CA TYR A 166 -17.93 0.13 -12.28
C TYR A 166 -17.77 -1.37 -12.59
N GLY A 167 -18.40 -1.78 -13.68
CA GLY A 167 -18.08 -3.01 -14.45
C GLY A 167 -17.70 -2.70 -15.90
N ILE A 168 -17.57 -1.40 -16.23
CA ILE A 168 -17.12 -0.87 -17.52
C ILE A 168 -16.22 0.33 -17.18
N SER A 169 -15.08 0.46 -17.87
CA SER A 169 -14.14 1.54 -17.62
C SER A 169 -14.74 2.92 -17.95
N GLY A 170 -14.63 3.86 -17.01
CA GLY A 170 -14.97 5.26 -17.22
C GLY A 170 -16.24 5.69 -16.50
N THR A 171 -16.15 6.86 -15.86
CA THR A 171 -17.22 7.58 -15.15
C THR A 171 -18.56 7.55 -15.91
N THR A 172 -19.50 6.71 -15.49
CA THR A 172 -20.78 6.53 -16.19
C THR A 172 -21.98 6.49 -15.24
N ALA A 173 -22.54 7.68 -14.98
CA ALA A 173 -23.97 7.75 -14.67
C ALA A 173 -24.76 7.17 -15.86
N GLY A 174 -25.74 6.30 -15.60
CA GLY A 174 -26.57 5.68 -16.63
C GLY A 174 -26.10 4.30 -17.13
N ALA A 175 -25.22 3.58 -16.42
CA ALA A 175 -24.88 2.21 -16.79
C ALA A 175 -26.11 1.27 -16.79
N THR A 176 -26.10 0.27 -17.67
CA THR A 176 -27.25 -0.60 -17.95
C THR A 176 -26.89 -2.09 -17.90
N GLY A 177 -27.90 -2.95 -17.77
CA GLY A 177 -27.71 -4.41 -17.80
C GLY A 177 -27.03 -5.01 -16.56
N LEU A 178 -26.98 -4.28 -15.45
CA LEU A 178 -26.23 -4.67 -14.26
C LEU A 178 -26.90 -5.85 -13.51
N PRO A 179 -26.15 -6.72 -12.82
CA PRO A 179 -26.72 -7.90 -12.18
C PRO A 179 -27.71 -7.57 -11.06
N THR A 180 -28.73 -8.41 -10.90
CA THR A 180 -29.85 -8.14 -9.97
C THR A 180 -29.47 -8.20 -8.49
N ASN A 181 -28.49 -9.03 -8.10
CA ASN A 181 -27.97 -9.18 -6.73
C ASN A 181 -26.87 -8.17 -6.34
N ARG A 182 -26.61 -7.17 -7.18
CA ARG A 182 -25.63 -6.11 -6.86
C ARG A 182 -26.02 -5.26 -5.64
N ILE A 183 -25.04 -4.59 -5.07
CA ILE A 183 -25.20 -3.47 -4.13
C ILE A 183 -25.02 -2.11 -4.83
N SER A 184 -25.38 -1.01 -4.15
CA SER A 184 -25.17 0.37 -4.62
C SER A 184 -24.25 1.09 -3.64
N THR A 185 -23.09 1.58 -4.07
CA THR A 185 -22.11 2.24 -3.17
C THR A 185 -21.79 3.68 -3.57
N ALA A 186 -21.29 4.47 -2.62
CA ALA A 186 -20.76 5.82 -2.81
C ALA A 186 -19.49 6.03 -1.97
N ILE A 187 -18.41 6.49 -2.61
CA ILE A 187 -17.11 6.77 -1.99
C ILE A 187 -16.96 8.28 -1.82
N PHE A 188 -16.53 8.72 -0.63
CA PHE A 188 -16.38 10.14 -0.29
C PHE A 188 -14.92 10.59 -0.31
N ASN A 189 -14.69 11.89 -0.55
CA ASN A 189 -13.35 12.50 -0.47
C ASN A 189 -12.73 12.36 0.95
N GLU A 190 -13.58 12.32 1.97
CA GLU A 190 -13.20 12.35 3.39
C GLU A 190 -14.00 11.36 4.25
N ALA A 191 -13.72 11.33 5.56
CA ALA A 191 -14.40 10.44 6.49
C ALA A 191 -15.75 11.03 6.92
N MET A 192 -16.82 10.26 6.74
CA MET A 192 -18.18 10.67 7.03
C MET A 192 -18.65 10.22 8.41
N ASN A 193 -19.59 10.97 9.00
CA ASN A 193 -20.29 10.56 10.21
C ASN A 193 -21.31 9.45 9.87
N PRO A 194 -21.10 8.20 10.35
CA PRO A 194 -21.96 7.06 10.00
C PRO A 194 -23.41 7.24 10.47
N LEU A 195 -23.65 8.02 11.53
CA LEU A 195 -25.00 8.31 12.03
C LEU A 195 -25.82 9.18 11.06
N THR A 196 -25.14 9.85 10.11
CA THR A 196 -25.76 10.70 9.08
C THR A 196 -25.81 10.05 7.70
N ILE A 197 -25.21 8.86 7.53
CA ILE A 197 -25.29 8.06 6.30
C ILE A 197 -26.15 6.82 6.59
N THR A 198 -27.45 7.01 6.52
CA THR A 198 -28.49 6.05 6.89
C THR A 198 -29.61 6.04 5.84
N THR A 199 -30.38 4.95 5.80
CA THR A 199 -31.54 4.83 4.90
C THR A 199 -32.83 4.56 5.67
N PRO A 200 -33.90 5.33 5.41
CA PRO A 200 -33.91 6.74 4.97
C PRO A 200 -33.28 7.67 6.04
N PRO A 201 -32.99 8.96 5.76
CA PRO A 201 -33.30 9.71 4.54
C PRO A 201 -32.07 10.08 3.69
N SER A 202 -30.85 9.67 4.07
CA SER A 202 -29.64 10.26 3.50
C SER A 202 -29.03 9.47 2.35
N PHE A 203 -29.01 8.14 2.40
CA PHE A 203 -28.69 7.31 1.22
C PHE A 203 -29.91 6.49 0.82
N THR A 204 -30.58 6.88 -0.27
CA THR A 204 -31.78 6.22 -0.78
C THR A 204 -31.57 5.65 -2.18
N VAL A 205 -32.36 4.62 -2.52
CA VAL A 205 -32.49 4.07 -3.87
C VAL A 205 -33.97 4.02 -4.22
N GLN A 206 -34.33 4.38 -5.45
CA GLN A 206 -35.72 4.45 -5.92
C GLN A 206 -35.82 3.82 -7.30
N ASN A 207 -36.87 3.06 -7.59
CA ASN A 207 -37.23 2.71 -8.96
C ASN A 207 -37.66 4.00 -9.69
N THR A 208 -36.83 4.45 -10.64
CA THR A 208 -37.00 5.73 -11.34
C THR A 208 -38.30 5.77 -12.14
N THR A 209 -38.67 4.66 -12.77
CA THR A 209 -39.84 4.56 -13.65
C THR A 209 -41.15 4.59 -12.87
N LEU A 210 -41.18 3.97 -11.68
CA LEU A 210 -42.39 3.88 -10.85
C LEU A 210 -42.46 4.96 -9.75
N GLY A 211 -41.35 5.65 -9.46
CA GLY A 211 -41.24 6.57 -8.33
C GLY A 211 -41.30 5.88 -6.95
N VAL A 212 -41.10 4.56 -6.89
CA VAL A 212 -41.22 3.77 -5.65
C VAL A 212 -39.86 3.58 -4.99
N PRO A 213 -39.68 3.96 -3.70
CA PRO A 213 -38.45 3.68 -2.96
C PRO A 213 -38.15 2.18 -2.85
N VAL A 214 -36.88 1.81 -2.97
CA VAL A 214 -36.41 0.46 -2.67
C VAL A 214 -36.12 0.37 -1.18
N SER A 215 -36.72 -0.60 -0.49
CA SER A 215 -36.36 -0.91 0.90
C SER A 215 -34.96 -1.54 0.94
N GLY A 216 -34.17 -1.19 1.94
CA GLY A 216 -32.81 -1.71 2.11
C GLY A 216 -32.18 -1.26 3.41
N THR A 217 -30.92 -1.62 3.59
CA THR A 217 -30.06 -1.18 4.68
C THR A 217 -28.88 -0.40 4.13
N VAL A 218 -28.29 0.46 4.96
CA VAL A 218 -27.04 1.17 4.63
C VAL A 218 -26.00 0.91 5.70
N THR A 219 -24.78 0.64 5.25
CA THR A 219 -23.56 0.56 6.05
C THR A 219 -22.56 1.60 5.56
N TYR A 220 -21.59 1.95 6.42
CA TYR A 220 -20.49 2.84 6.06
C TYR A 220 -19.17 2.30 6.61
N SER A 221 -18.18 2.13 5.72
CA SER A 221 -16.82 1.74 6.07
C SER A 221 -15.93 2.99 6.14
N VAL A 222 -15.50 3.33 7.36
CA VAL A 222 -14.63 4.49 7.62
C VAL A 222 -13.25 4.36 6.96
N ALA A 223 -12.73 3.12 6.83
CA ALA A 223 -11.41 2.86 6.26
C ALA A 223 -11.37 3.09 4.74
N SER A 224 -12.42 2.67 4.03
CA SER A 224 -12.57 2.86 2.57
C SER A 224 -13.39 4.11 2.21
N LYS A 225 -13.79 4.91 3.20
CA LYS A 225 -14.70 6.06 3.07
C LYS A 225 -15.97 5.74 2.25
N THR A 226 -16.45 4.51 2.29
CA THR A 226 -17.48 4.00 1.37
C THR A 226 -18.79 3.72 2.10
N ALA A 227 -19.88 4.30 1.61
CA ALA A 227 -21.25 3.93 1.98
C ALA A 227 -21.79 2.85 1.03
N THR A 228 -22.50 1.87 1.57
CA THR A 228 -23.07 0.74 0.82
C THR A 228 -24.55 0.61 1.15
N PHE A 229 -25.41 0.68 0.13
CA PHE A 229 -26.83 0.34 0.21
C PHE A 229 -27.05 -1.09 -0.29
N THR A 230 -27.67 -1.93 0.53
CA THR A 230 -28.07 -3.31 0.20
C THR A 230 -29.60 -3.40 0.19
N PRO A 231 -30.23 -3.84 -0.92
CA PRO A 231 -31.68 -3.97 -0.98
C PRO A 231 -32.19 -5.06 -0.02
N THR A 232 -33.41 -4.89 0.51
CA THR A 232 -34.06 -5.90 1.33
C THR A 232 -34.29 -7.17 0.51
N GLY A 233 -33.79 -8.31 0.99
CA GLY A 233 -33.79 -9.57 0.24
C GLY A 233 -32.57 -9.77 -0.67
N GLY A 234 -31.63 -8.81 -0.72
CA GLY A 234 -30.37 -8.94 -1.45
C GLY A 234 -30.47 -8.81 -2.96
N VAL A 235 -31.64 -8.48 -3.52
CA VAL A 235 -31.85 -8.33 -4.96
C VAL A 235 -32.65 -7.07 -5.31
N PHE A 236 -32.25 -6.42 -6.39
CA PHE A 236 -33.02 -5.41 -7.09
C PHE A 236 -33.92 -6.07 -8.17
N ALA A 237 -35.05 -5.44 -8.50
CA ALA A 237 -35.91 -5.90 -9.58
C ALA A 237 -35.15 -5.91 -10.92
N ALA A 238 -35.38 -6.93 -11.75
CA ALA A 238 -34.76 -7.09 -13.06
C ALA A 238 -35.23 -6.02 -14.07
N ASN A 239 -34.43 -5.74 -15.09
CA ASN A 239 -34.71 -4.83 -16.22
C ASN A 239 -35.29 -3.46 -15.78
N THR A 240 -34.83 -2.95 -14.64
CA THR A 240 -35.42 -1.79 -13.97
C THR A 240 -34.41 -0.65 -13.86
N LEU A 241 -34.85 0.57 -14.17
CA LEU A 241 -34.08 1.79 -13.94
C LEU A 241 -34.22 2.24 -12.48
N PHE A 242 -33.09 2.48 -11.84
CA PHE A 242 -32.99 2.98 -10.47
C PHE A 242 -32.25 4.31 -10.41
N THR A 243 -32.65 5.13 -9.45
CA THR A 243 -31.97 6.36 -9.05
C THR A 243 -31.50 6.19 -7.61
N SER A 244 -30.19 6.31 -7.40
CA SER A 244 -29.59 6.39 -6.07
C SER A 244 -29.33 7.86 -5.73
N THR A 245 -29.46 8.23 -4.45
CA THR A 245 -29.21 9.58 -3.96
C THR A 245 -28.46 9.55 -2.63
N ILE A 246 -27.36 10.29 -2.52
CA ILE A 246 -26.86 10.79 -1.23
C ILE A 246 -27.39 12.22 -1.06
N SER A 247 -28.14 12.48 0.02
CA SER A 247 -28.73 13.79 0.27
C SER A 247 -27.86 14.68 1.18
N ILE A 248 -28.19 15.97 1.21
CA ILE A 248 -27.54 16.98 2.09
C ILE A 248 -27.71 16.73 3.59
N ALA A 249 -28.41 15.66 3.99
CA ALA A 249 -28.45 15.21 5.38
C ALA A 249 -27.15 14.50 5.83
N SER A 250 -26.35 13.98 4.88
CA SER A 250 -25.05 13.36 5.14
C SER A 250 -24.00 14.40 5.52
N LYS A 251 -23.20 14.08 6.55
CA LYS A 251 -22.19 14.96 7.13
C LYS A 251 -20.85 14.26 7.34
N ASP A 252 -19.78 15.04 7.38
CA ASP A 252 -18.45 14.60 7.81
C ASP A 252 -18.35 14.43 9.35
N LEU A 253 -17.17 14.06 9.86
CA LEU A 253 -16.89 13.94 11.30
C LEU A 253 -16.78 15.29 12.05
N ALA A 254 -16.59 16.39 11.33
CA ALA A 254 -16.55 17.78 11.82
C ALA A 254 -17.95 18.44 11.88
N GLY A 255 -18.95 17.83 11.24
CA GLY A 255 -20.34 18.26 11.20
C GLY A 255 -20.75 19.05 9.95
N ASN A 256 -19.88 19.23 8.94
CA ASN A 256 -20.28 19.91 7.71
C ASN A 256 -21.15 19.00 6.86
N ALA A 257 -22.19 19.57 6.25
CA ALA A 257 -23.12 18.84 5.39
C ALA A 257 -22.71 18.97 3.92
N MET A 258 -23.06 17.97 3.10
CA MET A 258 -22.86 18.06 1.64
C MET A 258 -23.56 19.31 1.08
N ILE A 259 -22.88 20.05 0.19
CA ILE A 259 -23.42 21.30 -0.42
C ILE A 259 -24.67 21.01 -1.28
N ALA A 260 -24.68 19.87 -1.97
CA ALA A 260 -25.77 19.43 -2.82
C ALA A 260 -25.97 17.91 -2.70
N ALA A 261 -27.17 17.44 -3.00
CA ALA A 261 -27.43 16.01 -3.09
C ALA A 261 -26.71 15.43 -4.32
N TYR A 262 -26.01 14.32 -4.14
CA TYR A 262 -25.38 13.58 -5.23
C TYR A 262 -26.35 12.50 -5.74
N VAL A 263 -26.74 12.59 -7.01
CA VAL A 263 -27.76 11.74 -7.62
C VAL A 263 -27.18 11.03 -8.84
N TRP A 264 -27.38 9.72 -8.93
CA TRP A 264 -26.94 8.91 -10.07
C TRP A 264 -27.97 7.86 -10.45
N SER A 265 -28.02 7.52 -11.74
CA SER A 265 -28.94 6.51 -12.27
C SER A 265 -28.18 5.31 -12.83
N TRP A 266 -28.83 4.16 -12.83
CA TRP A 266 -28.32 2.87 -13.31
C TRP A 266 -29.47 1.90 -13.52
N SER A 267 -29.30 0.85 -14.33
CA SER A 267 -30.35 -0.16 -14.52
C SER A 267 -29.85 -1.59 -14.46
N THR A 268 -30.71 -2.48 -13.98
CA THR A 268 -30.47 -3.93 -13.93
C THR A 268 -30.74 -4.60 -15.28
N GLY A 269 -30.09 -5.74 -15.51
CA GLY A 269 -30.43 -6.71 -16.57
C GLY A 269 -31.46 -7.73 -16.08
N SER A 270 -31.53 -8.88 -16.76
CA SER A 270 -32.42 -10.00 -16.43
C SER A 270 -31.98 -10.81 -15.21
N ASP A 271 -30.67 -11.01 -15.05
CA ASP A 271 -30.12 -12.11 -14.25
C ASP A 271 -29.23 -11.62 -13.08
N PRO A 272 -29.01 -12.43 -12.03
CA PRO A 272 -27.96 -12.19 -11.04
C PRO A 272 -26.58 -12.53 -11.60
N ASP A 273 -25.54 -11.96 -11.01
CA ASP A 273 -24.16 -12.42 -11.20
C ASP A 273 -23.85 -13.53 -10.19
N THR A 274 -23.41 -14.67 -10.70
CA THR A 274 -23.06 -15.85 -9.90
C THR A 274 -21.59 -16.25 -10.10
N THR A 275 -20.77 -15.34 -10.64
CA THR A 275 -19.36 -15.60 -10.97
C THR A 275 -18.50 -15.31 -9.75
N PRO A 276 -17.72 -16.29 -9.22
CA PRO A 276 -16.81 -16.02 -8.12
C PRO A 276 -15.64 -15.12 -8.56
N PRO A 277 -15.28 -14.08 -7.79
CA PRO A 277 -14.08 -13.30 -8.05
C PRO A 277 -12.82 -14.14 -7.89
N THR A 278 -11.78 -13.77 -8.65
CA THR A 278 -10.46 -14.41 -8.65
C THR A 278 -9.35 -13.38 -8.43
N VAL A 279 -8.19 -13.83 -7.92
CA VAL A 279 -6.98 -13.00 -7.85
C VAL A 279 -6.19 -13.20 -9.14
N LEU A 280 -5.99 -12.12 -9.89
CA LEU A 280 -5.24 -12.13 -11.16
C LEU A 280 -3.72 -12.07 -10.94
N SER A 281 -3.28 -11.31 -9.93
CA SER A 281 -1.86 -11.10 -9.63
C SER A 281 -1.66 -10.68 -8.17
N THR A 282 -0.45 -10.89 -7.66
CA THR A 282 -0.02 -10.39 -6.35
C THR A 282 1.36 -9.74 -6.46
N VAL A 283 1.61 -8.76 -5.60
CA VAL A 283 2.98 -8.26 -5.33
C VAL A 283 3.29 -8.52 -3.85
N PRO A 284 4.38 -9.23 -3.51
CA PRO A 284 5.22 -10.01 -4.41
C PRO A 284 4.44 -11.13 -5.10
N VAL A 285 4.92 -11.56 -6.27
CA VAL A 285 4.42 -12.77 -6.93
C VAL A 285 4.67 -14.02 -6.08
N ASN A 286 3.84 -15.06 -6.28
CA ASN A 286 3.99 -16.32 -5.57
C ASN A 286 5.37 -16.96 -5.82
N GLY A 287 6.08 -17.30 -4.74
CA GLY A 287 7.43 -17.84 -4.77
C GLY A 287 8.55 -16.80 -4.92
N ALA A 288 8.24 -15.50 -4.93
CA ALA A 288 9.27 -14.44 -5.01
C ALA A 288 10.32 -14.59 -3.90
N ILE A 289 11.59 -14.37 -4.23
CA ILE A 289 12.72 -14.44 -3.31
C ILE A 289 13.43 -13.09 -3.21
N ASN A 290 14.16 -12.88 -2.12
CA ASN A 290 14.89 -11.67 -1.81
C ASN A 290 14.04 -10.38 -1.79
N VAL A 291 12.76 -10.51 -1.41
CA VAL A 291 11.80 -9.40 -1.32
C VAL A 291 12.26 -8.33 -0.31
N PRO A 292 12.16 -7.03 -0.64
CA PRO A 292 12.49 -5.92 0.26
C PRO A 292 11.84 -6.01 1.65
N LEU A 293 12.55 -5.58 2.70
CA LEU A 293 12.01 -5.62 4.07
C LEU A 293 10.84 -4.65 4.30
N ASN A 294 10.75 -3.57 3.51
CA ASN A 294 9.67 -2.58 3.51
C ASN A 294 8.59 -2.86 2.45
N GLN A 295 8.48 -4.10 1.96
CA GLN A 295 7.52 -4.44 0.90
C GLN A 295 6.07 -4.18 1.31
N ILE A 296 5.36 -3.40 0.49
CA ILE A 296 3.90 -3.32 0.49
C ILE A 296 3.37 -4.53 -0.26
N VAL A 297 2.42 -5.26 0.33
CA VAL A 297 1.88 -6.51 -0.24
C VAL A 297 0.53 -6.22 -0.88
N THR A 298 0.30 -6.62 -2.13
CA THR A 298 -0.94 -6.33 -2.87
C THR A 298 -1.52 -7.55 -3.57
N ALA A 299 -2.81 -7.49 -3.88
CA ALA A 299 -3.54 -8.48 -4.68
C ALA A 299 -4.53 -7.77 -5.61
N THR A 300 -4.48 -8.09 -6.92
CA THR A 300 -5.38 -7.55 -7.94
C THR A 300 -6.49 -8.55 -8.25
N PHE A 301 -7.75 -8.11 -8.24
CA PHE A 301 -8.91 -8.97 -8.49
C PHE A 301 -9.39 -8.92 -9.95
N SER A 302 -10.10 -9.97 -10.39
CA SER A 302 -10.75 -10.04 -11.71
C SER A 302 -11.84 -8.98 -11.93
N GLU A 303 -12.36 -8.43 -10.84
CA GLU A 303 -13.52 -7.56 -10.81
C GLU A 303 -13.57 -6.69 -9.54
N ALA A 304 -14.61 -5.87 -9.42
CA ALA A 304 -14.81 -4.99 -8.29
C ALA A 304 -15.28 -5.76 -7.04
N MET A 305 -14.51 -5.66 -5.97
CA MET A 305 -14.79 -6.27 -4.66
C MET A 305 -15.66 -5.33 -3.80
N ASP A 306 -16.46 -5.90 -2.90
CA ASP A 306 -17.09 -5.13 -1.82
C ASP A 306 -16.00 -4.69 -0.83
N PRO A 307 -15.69 -3.37 -0.71
CA PRO A 307 -14.62 -2.88 0.16
C PRO A 307 -14.88 -3.17 1.65
N VAL A 308 -16.13 -3.44 2.05
CA VAL A 308 -16.48 -3.84 3.43
C VAL A 308 -15.98 -5.26 3.74
N THR A 309 -15.81 -6.10 2.70
CA THR A 309 -15.30 -7.47 2.85
C THR A 309 -13.79 -7.59 2.71
N ILE A 310 -13.08 -6.53 2.29
CA ILE A 310 -11.61 -6.48 2.22
C ILE A 310 -11.06 -5.86 3.51
N THR A 311 -10.56 -6.70 4.42
CA THR A 311 -10.19 -6.34 5.79
C THR A 311 -8.95 -7.11 6.25
N ASN A 312 -8.42 -6.79 7.43
CA ASN A 312 -7.35 -7.57 8.08
C ASN A 312 -7.75 -9.00 8.51
N ILE A 313 -9.00 -9.41 8.33
CA ILE A 313 -9.47 -10.80 8.51
C ILE A 313 -9.43 -11.56 7.18
N THR A 314 -9.66 -10.86 6.07
CA THR A 314 -9.83 -11.46 4.74
C THR A 314 -8.61 -11.28 3.84
N PHE A 315 -7.75 -10.31 4.10
CA PHE A 315 -6.39 -10.20 3.58
C PHE A 315 -5.41 -10.23 4.76
N THR A 316 -4.67 -11.33 4.88
CA THR A 316 -3.64 -11.51 5.92
C THR A 316 -2.27 -11.76 5.30
N VAL A 317 -1.24 -11.33 6.02
CA VAL A 317 0.17 -11.72 5.78
C VAL A 317 0.71 -12.30 7.08
N THR A 318 1.38 -13.44 7.00
CA THR A 318 1.89 -14.20 8.15
C THR A 318 3.35 -14.61 7.92
N GLY A 319 4.15 -14.77 8.98
CA GLY A 319 5.57 -15.11 8.88
C GLY A 319 6.09 -15.84 10.12
N PRO A 320 7.39 -16.19 10.18
CA PRO A 320 7.96 -17.08 11.20
C PRO A 320 8.02 -16.47 12.60
N GLY A 321 7.92 -15.14 12.71
CA GLY A 321 7.73 -14.44 13.98
C GLY A 321 6.29 -13.92 14.08
N LEU A 322 5.50 -14.48 15.01
CA LEU A 322 4.24 -13.88 15.41
C LEU A 322 4.44 -12.90 16.58
N PRO A 323 3.73 -11.75 16.59
CA PRO A 323 2.92 -11.19 15.51
C PRO A 323 3.79 -10.35 14.56
N ILE A 324 3.44 -10.32 13.27
CA ILE A 324 3.60 -9.05 12.53
C ILE A 324 2.58 -8.10 13.18
N PRO A 325 2.97 -6.91 13.66
CA PRO A 325 1.99 -5.88 14.02
C PRO A 325 1.10 -5.62 12.80
N GLY A 326 -0.19 -5.37 13.03
CA GLY A 326 -1.21 -5.42 11.96
C GLY A 326 -0.82 -4.59 10.73
N GLY A 327 -1.16 -5.08 9.54
CA GLY A 327 -1.07 -4.24 8.35
C GLY A 327 -2.33 -3.38 8.22
N LEU A 328 -2.18 -2.15 7.74
CA LEU A 328 -3.31 -1.41 7.20
C LEU A 328 -3.77 -2.13 5.93
N VAL A 329 -5.01 -2.64 5.95
CA VAL A 329 -5.66 -3.17 4.75
C VAL A 329 -6.53 -2.07 4.13
N SER A 330 -6.30 -1.81 2.85
CA SER A 330 -7.12 -0.94 2.01
C SER A 330 -7.49 -1.63 0.70
N TYR A 331 -8.46 -1.06 -0.01
CA TYR A 331 -8.87 -1.52 -1.34
C TYR A 331 -9.14 -0.31 -2.23
N ASP A 332 -8.51 -0.27 -3.40
CA ASP A 332 -8.80 0.69 -4.45
C ASP A 332 -9.73 0.06 -5.49
N ALA A 333 -10.98 0.52 -5.47
CA ALA A 333 -12.03 0.07 -6.39
C ALA A 333 -11.88 0.60 -7.83
N LEU A 334 -10.92 1.51 -8.11
CA LEU A 334 -10.63 1.95 -9.47
C LEU A 334 -9.64 1.00 -10.18
N THR A 335 -8.70 0.44 -9.44
CA THR A 335 -7.66 -0.48 -9.95
C THR A 335 -7.93 -1.95 -9.63
N ASN A 336 -8.95 -2.24 -8.82
CA ASN A 336 -9.25 -3.55 -8.23
C ASN A 336 -8.11 -4.13 -7.37
N ILE A 337 -7.30 -3.26 -6.75
CA ILE A 337 -6.14 -3.66 -5.93
C ILE A 337 -6.50 -3.58 -4.45
N ALA A 338 -6.38 -4.71 -3.74
CA ALA A 338 -6.26 -4.71 -2.29
C ALA A 338 -4.79 -4.58 -1.88
N THR A 339 -4.55 -3.81 -0.82
CA THR A 339 -3.21 -3.50 -0.31
C THR A 339 -3.14 -3.82 1.18
N PHE A 340 -2.10 -4.55 1.59
CA PHE A 340 -1.67 -4.76 2.97
C PHE A 340 -0.33 -4.04 3.15
N MET A 341 -0.32 -2.98 3.95
CA MET A 341 0.88 -2.24 4.30
C MET A 341 1.33 -2.63 5.72
N PRO A 342 2.47 -3.34 5.91
CA PRO A 342 2.96 -3.70 7.23
C PRO A 342 3.28 -2.48 8.11
N ASP A 343 2.87 -2.48 9.38
CA ASP A 343 3.19 -1.42 10.36
C ASP A 343 4.71 -1.34 10.70
N ALA A 344 5.48 -2.37 10.36
CA ALA A 344 6.93 -2.44 10.56
C ALA A 344 7.60 -3.26 9.46
N ASN A 345 8.90 -3.01 9.23
CA ASN A 345 9.69 -3.80 8.28
C ASN A 345 9.63 -5.30 8.62
N LEU A 346 9.46 -6.10 7.58
CA LEU A 346 9.52 -7.55 7.62
C LEU A 346 10.91 -8.02 8.06
N LEU A 347 10.97 -9.20 8.69
CA LEU A 347 12.23 -9.81 9.11
C LEU A 347 13.03 -10.26 7.88
N PRO A 348 14.37 -10.17 7.90
CA PRO A 348 15.21 -10.62 6.79
C PRO A 348 15.21 -12.15 6.65
N SER A 349 15.52 -12.63 5.44
CA SER A 349 15.69 -14.06 5.10
C SER A 349 14.54 -14.97 5.59
N SER A 350 13.30 -14.46 5.56
CA SER A 350 12.13 -15.06 6.20
C SER A 350 11.02 -15.31 5.19
N ILE A 351 10.36 -16.47 5.30
CA ILE A 351 9.24 -16.85 4.44
C ILE A 351 7.95 -16.25 5.00
N TYR A 352 7.29 -15.42 4.21
CA TYR A 352 5.97 -14.88 4.49
C TYR A 352 4.91 -15.57 3.61
N THR A 353 3.71 -15.70 4.14
CA THR A 353 2.54 -16.26 3.46
C THR A 353 1.43 -15.22 3.44
N GLY A 354 1.07 -14.76 2.24
CA GLY A 354 -0.12 -13.95 1.99
C GLY A 354 -1.34 -14.84 1.83
N THR A 355 -2.51 -14.37 2.25
CA THR A 355 -3.77 -15.09 2.09
C THR A 355 -4.94 -14.12 1.88
N ILE A 356 -5.65 -14.26 0.76
CA ILE A 356 -7.01 -13.76 0.60
C ILE A 356 -7.99 -14.90 0.93
N THR A 357 -8.90 -14.71 1.88
CA THR A 357 -9.85 -15.74 2.28
C THR A 357 -11.16 -15.69 1.48
N THR A 358 -11.93 -16.77 1.52
CA THR A 358 -13.32 -16.82 1.01
C THR A 358 -14.30 -15.88 1.75
N GLY A 359 -13.83 -15.12 2.75
CA GLY A 359 -14.60 -14.02 3.34
C GLY A 359 -14.64 -12.76 2.47
N ALA A 360 -13.69 -12.58 1.56
CA ALA A 360 -13.71 -11.51 0.56
C ALA A 360 -14.71 -11.81 -0.56
N LYS A 361 -15.47 -10.80 -0.98
CA LYS A 361 -16.58 -10.93 -1.94
C LYS A 361 -16.62 -9.79 -2.96
N ASP A 362 -17.24 -10.07 -4.10
CA ASP A 362 -17.61 -9.06 -5.10
C ASP A 362 -18.79 -8.18 -4.64
N LEU A 363 -19.17 -7.19 -5.49
CA LEU A 363 -20.33 -6.33 -5.28
C LEU A 363 -21.70 -7.05 -5.46
N ALA A 364 -21.71 -8.30 -5.91
CA ALA A 364 -22.89 -9.16 -6.08
C ALA A 364 -23.05 -10.19 -4.93
N GLY A 365 -22.09 -10.24 -4.02
CA GLY A 365 -22.04 -11.12 -2.86
C GLY A 365 -21.38 -12.49 -3.10
N ASN A 366 -20.80 -12.76 -4.28
CA ASN A 366 -20.07 -13.99 -4.53
C ASN A 366 -18.71 -13.93 -3.82
N ALA A 367 -18.38 -15.00 -3.09
CA ALA A 367 -17.08 -15.17 -2.44
C ALA A 367 -16.06 -15.74 -3.42
N LEU A 368 -14.76 -15.56 -3.14
CA LEU A 368 -13.72 -16.38 -3.79
C LEU A 368 -14.07 -17.87 -3.64
N ALA A 369 -13.88 -18.66 -4.69
CA ALA A 369 -14.18 -20.10 -4.69
C ALA A 369 -13.35 -20.91 -3.67
N SER A 370 -12.15 -20.42 -3.33
CA SER A 370 -11.25 -20.95 -2.31
C SER A 370 -10.36 -19.83 -1.78
N ASN A 371 -9.69 -20.06 -0.64
CA ASN A 371 -8.66 -19.12 -0.17
C ASN A 371 -7.53 -19.07 -1.21
N TYR A 372 -7.16 -17.86 -1.66
CA TYR A 372 -5.99 -17.64 -2.48
C TYR A 372 -4.78 -17.45 -1.56
N VAL A 373 -3.79 -18.35 -1.66
CA VAL A 373 -2.62 -18.40 -0.78
C VAL A 373 -1.35 -18.34 -1.63
N TRP A 374 -0.42 -17.47 -1.25
CA TRP A 374 0.90 -17.36 -1.90
C TRP A 374 1.99 -17.14 -0.87
N THR A 375 3.22 -17.48 -1.22
CA THR A 375 4.38 -17.24 -0.37
C THR A 375 5.40 -16.32 -1.04
N PHE A 376 6.22 -15.67 -0.23
CA PHE A 376 7.39 -14.94 -0.68
C PHE A 376 8.48 -14.98 0.41
N THR A 377 9.75 -14.83 0.02
CA THR A 377 10.89 -14.85 0.94
C THR A 377 11.57 -13.50 0.92
N THR A 378 11.71 -12.86 2.08
CA THR A 378 12.42 -11.59 2.21
C THR A 378 13.92 -11.75 2.01
N GLY A 379 14.55 -10.70 1.48
CA GLY A 379 16.00 -10.56 1.37
C GLY A 379 16.59 -9.98 2.65
N THR A 380 17.59 -9.11 2.48
CA THR A 380 18.25 -8.39 3.59
C THR A 380 18.20 -6.87 3.46
N GLY A 381 17.76 -6.35 2.30
CA GLY A 381 17.76 -4.92 1.98
C GLY A 381 16.36 -4.28 1.99
N LEU A 382 16.36 -2.95 2.03
CA LEU A 382 15.17 -2.12 1.80
C LEU A 382 15.11 -1.72 0.31
N ALA A 383 13.90 -1.61 -0.23
CA ALA A 383 13.64 -0.94 -1.50
C ALA A 383 13.85 0.57 -1.32
N PRO A 384 14.73 1.21 -2.11
CA PRO A 384 14.90 2.65 -2.09
C PRO A 384 13.69 3.35 -2.72
N GLY A 385 13.44 4.60 -2.33
CA GLY A 385 12.59 5.48 -3.11
C GLY A 385 13.24 5.84 -4.44
N ALA A 386 12.44 6.11 -5.47
CA ALA A 386 12.95 6.52 -6.78
C ALA A 386 13.81 7.79 -6.69
N VAL A 387 14.90 7.84 -7.47
CA VAL A 387 15.78 9.01 -7.53
C VAL A 387 15.14 10.06 -8.44
N ASN A 388 14.68 11.16 -7.86
CA ASN A 388 14.12 12.27 -8.64
C ASN A 388 15.22 12.97 -9.45
N LEU A 389 15.11 12.93 -10.78
CA LEU A 389 16.04 13.57 -11.71
C LEU A 389 15.70 15.03 -12.03
N GLY A 390 14.54 15.55 -11.59
CA GLY A 390 14.08 16.90 -11.93
C GLY A 390 14.04 17.12 -13.46
N SER A 391 14.54 18.28 -13.91
CA SER A 391 14.68 18.61 -15.32
C SER A 391 15.70 17.75 -16.07
N ALA A 392 16.62 17.05 -15.38
CA ALA A 392 17.51 16.09 -16.03
C ALA A 392 16.79 14.83 -16.56
N SER A 393 15.49 14.65 -16.26
CA SER A 393 14.68 13.51 -16.70
C SER A 393 14.38 13.47 -18.20
N THR A 394 14.42 14.59 -18.94
CA THR A 394 14.15 14.60 -20.39
C THR A 394 15.37 14.23 -21.25
N PHE A 395 16.57 14.37 -20.69
CA PHE A 395 17.82 14.19 -21.41
C PHE A 395 18.20 12.72 -21.58
N GLY A 396 18.53 12.34 -22.83
CA GLY A 396 19.17 11.08 -23.16
C GLY A 396 20.63 11.07 -22.75
N ILE A 397 21.35 12.16 -23.00
CA ILE A 397 22.71 12.35 -22.51
C ILE A 397 22.91 13.77 -21.92
N MET A 398 23.74 13.85 -20.88
CA MET A 398 24.17 15.10 -20.26
C MET A 398 25.65 15.00 -19.87
N ALA A 399 26.46 15.96 -20.31
CA ALA A 399 27.86 16.08 -19.96
C ALA A 399 28.20 17.48 -19.43
N THR A 400 29.25 17.59 -18.63
CA THR A 400 29.69 18.89 -18.06
C THR A 400 31.03 19.39 -18.58
N SER A 401 31.71 18.62 -19.43
CA SER A 401 32.99 18.98 -20.05
C SER A 401 32.94 18.94 -21.59
N ALA A 402 32.68 17.77 -22.18
CA ALA A 402 32.64 17.58 -23.63
C ALA A 402 31.84 16.33 -24.02
N ILE A 403 31.37 16.30 -25.28
CA ILE A 403 30.75 15.15 -25.92
C ILE A 403 31.53 14.82 -27.21
N THR A 404 31.98 13.58 -27.34
CA THR A 404 32.63 13.07 -28.55
C THR A 404 31.89 11.85 -29.07
N ASN A 405 31.76 11.75 -30.40
CA ASN A 405 31.13 10.61 -31.05
C ASN A 405 31.95 10.10 -32.25
N THR A 406 32.02 8.77 -32.37
CA THR A 406 32.49 8.05 -33.55
C THR A 406 31.34 7.25 -34.15
N GLY A 407 31.28 7.15 -35.48
CA GLY A 407 30.27 6.33 -36.15
C GLY A 407 28.81 6.80 -35.99
N PRO A 408 27.84 6.04 -36.54
CA PRO A 408 26.44 6.44 -36.64
C PRO A 408 25.66 6.18 -35.33
N THR A 409 26.02 6.90 -34.27
CA THR A 409 25.27 6.90 -33.00
C THR A 409 23.89 7.55 -33.17
N VAL A 410 22.88 7.04 -32.46
CA VAL A 410 21.53 7.61 -32.40
C VAL A 410 21.14 7.90 -30.94
N ILE A 411 20.76 9.15 -30.65
CA ILE A 411 20.24 9.57 -29.36
C ILE A 411 18.75 9.89 -29.51
N ASN A 412 17.89 9.07 -28.93
CA ASN A 412 16.43 9.26 -28.87
C ASN A 412 16.07 9.95 -27.55
N GLY A 413 16.25 11.27 -27.52
CA GLY A 413 16.07 12.14 -26.35
C GLY A 413 16.90 13.41 -26.46
N ASP A 414 16.76 14.32 -25.50
CA ASP A 414 17.48 15.60 -25.51
C ASP A 414 18.95 15.45 -25.11
N VAL A 415 19.79 16.41 -25.51
CA VAL A 415 21.22 16.47 -25.19
C VAL A 415 21.52 17.73 -24.38
N SER A 416 22.26 17.60 -23.27
CA SER A 416 22.77 18.72 -22.48
C SER A 416 24.30 18.75 -22.44
N LEU A 417 24.89 19.92 -22.64
CA LEU A 417 26.32 20.18 -22.42
C LEU A 417 26.52 21.52 -21.70
N ASP A 418 26.89 21.48 -20.42
CA ASP A 418 27.01 22.66 -19.55
C ASP A 418 27.93 22.37 -18.34
N PRO A 419 28.98 23.16 -18.04
CA PRO A 419 29.42 24.38 -18.71
C PRO A 419 30.26 24.14 -19.98
N GLY A 420 30.34 22.89 -20.46
CA GLY A 420 31.14 22.52 -21.63
C GLY A 420 30.67 23.18 -22.93
N THR A 421 31.52 23.19 -23.96
CA THR A 421 31.20 23.78 -25.27
C THR A 421 31.60 22.89 -26.46
N SER A 422 32.34 21.80 -26.22
CA SER A 422 32.80 20.89 -27.27
C SER A 422 31.85 19.70 -27.43
N MET A 423 31.03 19.74 -28.48
CA MET A 423 30.26 18.58 -28.96
C MET A 423 30.72 18.24 -30.38
N THR A 424 31.18 17.01 -30.60
CA THR A 424 31.81 16.58 -31.86
C THR A 424 31.31 15.21 -32.31
N GLY A 425 31.33 14.94 -33.62
CA GLY A 425 30.88 13.68 -34.20
C GLY A 425 29.37 13.59 -34.49
N PHE A 426 28.66 14.72 -34.46
CA PHE A 426 27.24 14.84 -34.86
C PHE A 426 27.15 15.89 -35.99
N PRO A 427 27.16 15.52 -37.29
CA PRO A 427 27.20 14.16 -37.87
C PRO A 427 28.57 13.44 -37.74
N PRO A 428 28.65 12.11 -37.95
CA PRO A 428 27.60 11.20 -38.44
C PRO A 428 26.59 10.71 -37.38
N GLY A 429 26.80 11.01 -36.11
CA GLY A 429 25.79 10.77 -35.08
C GLY A 429 24.54 11.64 -35.29
N VAL A 430 23.40 11.17 -34.79
CA VAL A 430 22.08 11.81 -34.91
C VAL A 430 21.46 12.00 -33.53
N VAL A 431 20.84 13.16 -33.32
CA VAL A 431 20.03 13.48 -32.13
C VAL A 431 18.57 13.65 -32.58
N ASN A 432 17.68 12.83 -32.02
CA ASN A 432 16.24 12.85 -32.22
C ASN A 432 15.57 13.55 -31.02
N GLY A 433 15.99 14.78 -30.75
CA GLY A 433 15.60 15.60 -29.60
C GLY A 433 16.22 17.01 -29.70
N ALA A 434 16.05 17.82 -28.68
CA ALA A 434 16.69 19.14 -28.59
C ALA A 434 18.17 19.03 -28.16
N ILE A 435 18.99 20.00 -28.55
CA ILE A 435 20.39 20.13 -28.12
C ILE A 435 20.53 21.43 -27.34
N HIS A 436 20.81 21.31 -26.05
CA HIS A 436 20.93 22.38 -25.08
C HIS A 436 22.41 22.55 -24.67
N ILE A 437 22.98 23.73 -24.95
CA ILE A 437 24.40 24.02 -24.67
C ILE A 437 24.52 25.39 -24.01
N ASN A 438 24.77 25.38 -22.69
CA ASN A 438 24.87 26.58 -21.85
C ASN A 438 23.64 27.51 -21.92
N ASP A 439 22.44 26.93 -21.97
CA ASP A 439 21.16 27.64 -21.85
C ASP A 439 20.53 27.46 -20.47
N ALA A 440 19.30 27.96 -20.27
CA ALA A 440 18.64 27.91 -18.98
C ALA A 440 18.26 26.46 -18.59
N GLU A 441 17.85 25.68 -19.58
CA GLU A 441 17.48 24.28 -19.47
C GLU A 441 18.70 23.42 -19.10
N SER A 442 19.84 23.56 -19.80
CA SER A 442 21.08 22.83 -19.46
C SER A 442 21.61 23.21 -18.08
N ALA A 443 21.54 24.49 -17.70
CA ALA A 443 22.02 24.98 -16.42
C ALA A 443 21.19 24.45 -15.24
N GLN A 444 19.85 24.41 -15.39
CA GLN A 444 18.96 23.82 -14.39
C GLN A 444 19.14 22.30 -14.32
N ALA A 445 19.24 21.63 -15.47
CA ALA A 445 19.40 20.18 -15.53
C ALA A 445 20.73 19.71 -14.91
N ARG A 446 21.82 20.49 -15.04
CA ARG A 446 23.07 20.26 -14.28
C ARG A 446 22.88 20.43 -12.76
N ALA A 447 22.09 21.39 -12.32
CA ALA A 447 21.81 21.56 -10.89
C ALA A 447 21.01 20.36 -10.34
N ASP A 448 20.01 19.90 -11.08
CA ASP A 448 19.19 18.75 -10.71
C ASP A 448 19.99 17.43 -10.74
N LEU A 449 20.93 17.27 -11.68
CA LEU A 449 21.89 16.15 -11.71
C LEU A 449 22.68 16.05 -10.39
N LEU A 450 23.21 17.16 -9.88
CA LEU A 450 23.94 17.18 -8.61
C LEU A 450 23.03 16.81 -7.42
N VAL A 451 21.77 17.26 -7.42
CA VAL A 451 20.79 16.90 -6.38
C VAL A 451 20.46 15.41 -6.44
N ALA A 452 20.17 14.89 -7.63
CA ALA A 452 19.87 13.47 -7.86
C ALA A 452 21.02 12.55 -7.44
N TYR A 453 22.26 12.90 -7.83
CA TYR A 453 23.47 12.17 -7.44
C TYR A 453 23.65 12.14 -5.92
N ASN A 454 23.56 13.30 -5.26
CA ASN A 454 23.71 13.39 -3.81
C ASN A 454 22.61 12.62 -3.08
N PHE A 455 21.34 12.76 -3.49
CA PHE A 455 20.24 12.00 -2.92
C PHE A 455 20.50 10.49 -3.02
N ALA A 456 20.84 9.99 -4.21
CA ALA A 456 21.08 8.58 -4.43
C ALA A 456 22.25 8.01 -3.61
N LYS A 457 23.29 8.82 -3.33
CA LYS A 457 24.41 8.44 -2.44
C LYS A 457 24.09 8.58 -0.95
N THR A 458 23.06 9.34 -0.57
CA THR A 458 22.56 9.43 0.82
C THR A 458 21.51 8.39 1.19
N LEU A 459 20.94 7.66 0.21
CA LEU A 459 20.07 6.52 0.48
C LEU A 459 20.79 5.51 1.39
N PRO A 460 20.09 4.87 2.36
CA PRO A 460 20.70 3.89 3.25
C PRO A 460 21.47 2.81 2.46
N PRO A 461 22.71 2.48 2.84
CA PRO A 461 23.46 1.41 2.21
C PRO A 461 22.67 0.10 2.26
N GLY A 462 22.55 -0.56 1.11
CA GLY A 462 21.84 -1.83 1.00
C GLY A 462 22.79 -3.01 0.97
N THR A 463 22.57 -3.95 0.05
CA THR A 463 23.40 -5.15 -0.02
C THR A 463 24.81 -4.81 -0.52
N THR A 464 25.82 -5.14 0.29
CA THR A 464 27.23 -4.94 -0.06
C THR A 464 27.65 -5.86 -1.20
N ILE A 465 28.31 -5.27 -2.21
CA ILE A 465 28.98 -5.98 -3.31
C ILE A 465 30.50 -5.78 -3.13
N ASN A 466 31.23 -6.87 -2.87
CA ASN A 466 32.64 -6.84 -2.53
C ASN A 466 33.52 -6.56 -3.76
N ALA A 467 34.77 -6.17 -3.51
CA ALA A 467 35.71 -5.85 -4.57
C ALA A 467 36.04 -7.07 -5.44
N GLY A 468 35.85 -6.93 -6.75
CA GLY A 468 36.09 -7.98 -7.74
C GLY A 468 34.90 -8.93 -7.97
N GLU A 469 33.78 -8.75 -7.27
CA GLU A 469 32.55 -9.49 -7.57
C GLU A 469 31.86 -8.97 -8.84
N ASP A 470 31.23 -9.90 -9.56
CA ASP A 470 30.43 -9.65 -10.75
C ASP A 470 28.94 -9.81 -10.40
N LEU A 471 28.13 -8.78 -10.65
CA LEU A 471 26.71 -8.78 -10.32
C LEU A 471 25.95 -9.94 -10.99
N GLY A 472 26.24 -10.25 -12.26
CA GLY A 472 25.55 -11.33 -12.97
C GLY A 472 25.87 -12.71 -12.39
N ALA A 473 27.11 -12.91 -11.91
CA ALA A 473 27.54 -14.14 -11.25
C ALA A 473 27.00 -14.27 -9.81
N LEU A 474 26.83 -13.16 -9.09
CA LEU A 474 26.20 -13.13 -7.76
C LEU A 474 24.69 -13.40 -7.81
N TYR A 475 24.02 -12.92 -8.86
CA TYR A 475 22.56 -12.99 -9.01
C TYR A 475 22.15 -13.75 -10.30
N PRO A 476 22.48 -15.04 -10.43
CA PRO A 476 22.25 -15.82 -11.65
C PRO A 476 20.77 -16.11 -11.94
N LEU A 477 19.88 -15.85 -10.98
CA LEU A 477 18.42 -15.93 -11.13
C LEU A 477 17.75 -14.55 -11.26
N GLY A 478 18.54 -13.47 -11.28
CA GLY A 478 18.07 -12.10 -11.22
C GLY A 478 18.30 -11.42 -9.86
N ILE A 479 18.51 -10.11 -9.90
CA ILE A 479 18.73 -9.25 -8.75
C ILE A 479 17.42 -8.51 -8.42
N PRO A 480 16.91 -8.62 -7.17
CA PRO A 480 15.63 -8.02 -6.77
C PRO A 480 15.76 -6.48 -6.64
N PRO A 481 14.65 -5.76 -6.41
CA PRO A 481 14.67 -4.32 -6.16
C PRO A 481 15.42 -4.02 -4.85
N GLY A 482 16.21 -2.94 -4.82
CA GLY A 482 17.02 -2.61 -3.66
C GLY A 482 18.15 -1.61 -3.91
N THR A 483 18.75 -1.14 -2.82
CA THR A 483 20.05 -0.46 -2.86
C THR A 483 21.17 -1.50 -2.89
N TYR A 484 22.18 -1.29 -3.73
CA TYR A 484 23.38 -2.12 -3.81
C TYR A 484 24.61 -1.24 -3.68
N THR A 485 25.47 -1.55 -2.72
CA THR A 485 26.58 -0.66 -2.35
C THR A 485 27.92 -1.37 -2.54
N SER A 486 28.84 -0.78 -3.31
CA SER A 486 30.22 -1.25 -3.40
C SER A 486 31.19 -0.14 -3.05
N GLY A 487 32.26 -0.44 -2.30
CA GLY A 487 33.35 0.50 -2.05
C GLY A 487 34.32 0.64 -3.23
N SER A 488 34.21 -0.22 -4.25
CA SER A 488 35.13 -0.34 -5.38
C SER A 488 34.43 -0.13 -6.73
N THR A 489 35.07 -0.55 -7.82
CA THR A 489 34.43 -0.76 -9.11
C THR A 489 33.33 -1.82 -8.97
N MET A 490 32.21 -1.64 -9.66
CA MET A 490 31.13 -2.62 -9.76
C MET A 490 31.07 -3.15 -11.20
N SER A 491 31.03 -4.47 -11.35
CA SER A 491 31.14 -5.15 -12.64
C SER A 491 29.85 -5.88 -13.02
N VAL A 492 29.51 -5.85 -14.31
CA VAL A 492 28.52 -6.71 -14.96
C VAL A 492 29.22 -7.46 -16.10
N ALA A 493 29.95 -8.54 -15.76
CA ALA A 493 30.70 -9.37 -16.69
C ALA A 493 29.91 -10.59 -17.17
N THR A 494 28.97 -11.07 -16.35
CA THR A 494 27.96 -12.08 -16.69
C THR A 494 26.61 -11.37 -16.93
N PRO A 495 25.72 -11.87 -17.81
CA PRO A 495 24.41 -11.26 -18.02
C PRO A 495 23.63 -11.08 -16.71
N LEU A 496 23.02 -9.90 -16.54
CA LEU A 496 22.30 -9.52 -15.33
C LEU A 496 20.81 -9.31 -15.63
N VAL A 497 19.94 -9.93 -14.85
CA VAL A 497 18.49 -9.71 -14.90
C VAL A 497 18.09 -8.85 -13.72
N LEU A 498 17.47 -7.69 -13.97
CA LEU A 498 16.81 -6.88 -12.94
C LEU A 498 15.37 -7.39 -12.81
N ASP A 499 15.04 -8.04 -11.70
CA ASP A 499 13.76 -8.73 -11.50
C ASP A 499 12.89 -7.98 -10.50
N ALA A 500 11.79 -7.39 -10.97
CA ALA A 500 10.85 -6.62 -10.15
C ALA A 500 9.98 -7.47 -9.21
N GLY A 501 9.96 -8.80 -9.35
CA GLY A 501 9.07 -9.67 -8.58
C GLY A 501 7.57 -9.37 -8.79
N GLY A 502 7.21 -8.78 -9.94
CA GLY A 502 5.87 -8.33 -10.31
C GLY A 502 5.60 -6.84 -10.05
N ASP A 503 6.43 -6.17 -9.24
CA ASP A 503 6.25 -4.76 -8.85
C ASP A 503 6.73 -3.81 -9.95
N ALA A 504 5.80 -3.16 -10.66
CA ALA A 504 6.14 -2.20 -11.71
C ALA A 504 6.87 -0.95 -11.15
N ASP A 505 6.67 -0.62 -9.87
CA ASP A 505 7.28 0.54 -9.20
C ASP A 505 8.57 0.17 -8.45
N ALA A 506 9.03 -1.08 -8.58
CA ALA A 506 10.34 -1.54 -8.13
C ALA A 506 11.48 -0.62 -8.54
N VAL A 507 12.37 -0.31 -7.58
CA VAL A 507 13.54 0.58 -7.76
C VAL A 507 14.84 -0.15 -7.47
N TRP A 508 15.86 0.10 -8.31
CA TRP A 508 17.25 -0.31 -8.07
C TRP A 508 18.15 0.92 -7.96
N VAL A 509 19.00 0.98 -6.94
CA VAL A 509 20.05 2.01 -6.83
C VAL A 509 21.40 1.37 -6.56
N PHE A 510 22.28 1.39 -7.56
CA PHE A 510 23.65 0.90 -7.46
C PHE A 510 24.59 2.04 -7.03
N GLN A 511 24.88 2.12 -5.74
CA GLN A 511 25.85 3.04 -5.14
C GLN A 511 27.27 2.51 -5.31
N ILE A 512 28.01 3.04 -6.29
CA ILE A 512 29.32 2.48 -6.68
C ILE A 512 30.44 3.43 -6.23
N GLY A 513 31.37 2.92 -5.42
CA GLY A 513 32.44 3.70 -4.78
C GLY A 513 33.50 4.21 -5.74
N SER A 514 33.75 3.46 -6.82
CA SER A 514 34.59 3.84 -7.95
C SER A 514 33.76 3.80 -9.25
N SER A 515 34.19 3.04 -10.26
CA SER A 515 33.60 3.03 -11.61
C SER A 515 32.58 1.90 -11.84
N LEU A 516 31.70 2.07 -12.83
CA LEU A 516 30.85 1.01 -13.38
C LEU A 516 31.51 0.44 -14.64
N THR A 517 31.55 -0.89 -14.79
CA THR A 517 32.01 -1.55 -16.03
C THR A 517 31.08 -2.68 -16.44
N THR A 518 30.65 -2.70 -17.72
CA THR A 518 29.91 -3.83 -18.29
C THR A 518 30.71 -4.56 -19.36
N GLY A 519 30.72 -5.89 -19.28
CA GLY A 519 31.16 -6.81 -20.33
C GLY A 519 30.02 -7.69 -20.87
N ALA A 520 28.85 -7.68 -20.21
CA ALA A 520 27.64 -8.37 -20.62
C ALA A 520 26.41 -7.45 -20.53
N SER A 521 25.30 -7.89 -21.13
CA SER A 521 24.04 -7.15 -21.16
C SER A 521 23.27 -7.25 -19.84
N VAL A 522 22.57 -6.16 -19.53
CA VAL A 522 21.50 -6.11 -18.52
C VAL A 522 20.15 -6.37 -19.21
N SER A 523 19.20 -6.97 -18.51
CA SER A 523 17.83 -7.20 -18.97
C SER A 523 16.83 -6.96 -17.84
N LEU A 524 15.56 -6.73 -18.20
CA LEU A 524 14.47 -6.45 -17.26
C LEU A 524 13.50 -7.65 -17.23
N ALA A 525 13.01 -8.02 -16.05
CA ALA A 525 12.04 -9.09 -15.85
C ALA A 525 10.89 -8.69 -14.90
N ASN A 526 9.76 -9.40 -15.03
CA ASN A 526 8.61 -9.34 -14.11
C ASN A 526 8.14 -7.93 -13.73
N SER A 527 7.84 -7.11 -14.74
CA SER A 527 7.42 -5.69 -14.65
C SER A 527 8.53 -4.65 -14.41
N ALA A 528 9.81 -5.03 -14.34
CA ALA A 528 10.89 -4.08 -14.10
C ALA A 528 10.95 -3.00 -15.19
N GLN A 529 11.06 -1.73 -14.79
CA GLN A 529 11.07 -0.58 -15.69
C GLN A 529 12.42 0.14 -15.68
N ALA A 530 12.96 0.43 -16.87
CA ALA A 530 14.24 1.13 -17.04
C ALA A 530 14.32 2.48 -16.32
N LYS A 531 13.19 3.18 -16.16
CA LYS A 531 13.12 4.48 -15.48
C LYS A 531 13.38 4.40 -13.97
N ASN A 532 13.23 3.22 -13.35
CA ASN A 532 13.43 3.00 -11.92
C ASN A 532 14.81 2.40 -11.57
N VAL A 533 15.71 2.29 -12.54
CA VAL A 533 17.05 1.70 -12.36
C VAL A 533 18.09 2.82 -12.39
N PHE A 534 18.88 2.97 -11.33
CA PHE A 534 19.86 4.04 -11.17
C PHE A 534 21.26 3.49 -10.88
N TRP A 535 22.24 3.89 -11.68
CA TRP A 535 23.64 3.47 -11.55
C TRP A 535 24.52 4.67 -11.18
N VAL A 536 25.16 4.65 -10.01
CA VAL A 536 25.70 5.86 -9.38
C VAL A 536 27.21 5.73 -9.01
N PRO A 537 28.11 5.64 -10.01
CA PRO A 537 29.55 5.61 -9.80
C PRO A 537 30.12 6.97 -9.38
N THR A 538 31.04 6.95 -8.41
CA THR A 538 31.77 8.14 -7.96
C THR A 538 32.79 8.61 -9.01
N SER A 539 33.36 7.68 -9.77
CA SER A 539 34.22 7.98 -10.92
C SER A 539 33.44 7.76 -12.22
N ASP A 540 33.82 6.76 -13.00
CA ASP A 540 33.53 6.69 -14.42
C ASP A 540 32.55 5.53 -14.73
N ALA A 541 31.89 5.56 -15.87
CA ALA A 541 31.10 4.44 -16.39
C ALA A 541 31.63 3.98 -17.75
N THR A 542 31.75 2.68 -17.96
CA THR A 542 32.11 2.08 -19.26
C THR A 542 31.09 1.01 -19.63
N ILE A 543 30.31 1.28 -20.67
CA ILE A 543 29.31 0.37 -21.22
C ILE A 543 29.94 -0.39 -22.39
N GLY A 544 30.15 -1.69 -22.21
CA GLY A 544 30.97 -2.52 -23.11
C GLY A 544 30.41 -2.75 -24.51
N VAL A 545 31.29 -3.23 -25.39
CA VAL A 545 31.02 -3.47 -26.82
C VAL A 545 29.74 -4.28 -27.03
N GLY A 546 28.81 -3.76 -27.83
CA GLY A 546 27.57 -4.44 -28.20
C GLY A 546 26.62 -4.79 -27.03
N THR A 547 26.85 -4.30 -25.81
CA THR A 547 25.98 -4.62 -24.66
C THR A 547 24.65 -3.89 -24.74
N ILE A 548 23.57 -4.56 -24.29
CA ILE A 548 22.29 -3.91 -24.00
C ILE A 548 22.30 -3.54 -22.53
N PHE A 549 22.00 -2.28 -22.22
CA PHE A 549 22.02 -1.73 -20.88
C PHE A 549 20.66 -1.11 -20.55
N TYR A 550 20.26 -1.18 -19.29
CA TYR A 550 19.02 -0.56 -18.79
C TYR A 550 19.29 0.30 -17.57
N GLY A 551 18.72 1.51 -17.55
CA GLY A 551 18.77 2.41 -16.41
C GLY A 551 19.46 3.76 -16.66
N THR A 552 19.25 4.67 -15.71
CA THR A 552 19.87 5.99 -15.69
C THR A 552 21.26 5.89 -15.04
N ILE A 553 22.31 6.19 -15.80
CA ILE A 553 23.66 6.37 -15.28
C ILE A 553 23.75 7.80 -14.73
N VAL A 554 24.15 7.93 -13.47
CA VAL A 554 24.37 9.20 -12.75
C VAL A 554 25.82 9.20 -12.27
N ALA A 555 26.75 9.50 -13.18
CA ALA A 555 28.19 9.33 -12.95
C ALA A 555 28.85 10.60 -12.42
N GLY A 556 29.78 10.44 -11.47
CA GLY A 556 30.54 11.52 -10.87
C GLY A 556 31.54 12.18 -11.82
N ARG A 557 32.04 11.44 -12.82
CA ARG A 557 33.05 11.89 -13.79
C ARG A 557 32.69 11.57 -15.24
N ASP A 558 33.31 10.57 -15.87
CA ASP A 558 33.27 10.35 -17.31
C ASP A 558 32.40 9.12 -17.68
N THR A 559 31.74 9.13 -18.84
CA THR A 559 31.03 7.94 -19.34
C THR A 559 31.44 7.59 -20.77
N THR A 560 31.81 6.33 -20.99
CA THR A 560 32.14 5.79 -22.31
C THR A 560 31.10 4.75 -22.74
N GLY A 561 30.42 4.99 -23.86
CA GLY A 561 29.73 3.96 -24.63
C GLY A 561 30.71 3.36 -25.65
N VAL A 562 31.04 2.08 -25.48
CA VAL A 562 31.92 1.36 -26.42
C VAL A 562 31.10 0.93 -27.65
N THR A 563 31.77 0.68 -28.78
CA THR A 563 31.20 0.39 -30.09
C THR A 563 29.92 -0.47 -30.04
N GLY A 564 28.81 0.07 -30.53
CA GLY A 564 27.57 -0.69 -30.72
C GLY A 564 26.72 -0.95 -29.47
N ALA A 565 27.08 -0.42 -28.30
CA ALA A 565 26.24 -0.56 -27.10
C ALA A 565 24.87 0.17 -27.24
N VAL A 566 23.83 -0.41 -26.65
CA VAL A 566 22.45 0.09 -26.64
C VAL A 566 22.02 0.41 -25.21
N ILE A 567 21.79 1.67 -24.89
CA ILE A 567 21.45 2.18 -23.56
C ILE A 567 19.96 2.54 -23.54
N ASN A 568 19.14 1.68 -22.96
CA ASN A 568 17.72 1.94 -22.70
C ASN A 568 17.59 2.63 -21.34
N GLY A 569 17.75 3.95 -21.33
CA GLY A 569 18.08 4.70 -20.13
C GLY A 569 18.59 6.09 -20.44
N ARG A 570 19.50 6.58 -19.60
CA ARG A 570 20.10 7.93 -19.72
C ARG A 570 21.58 7.87 -19.35
N ILE A 571 22.37 8.76 -19.91
CA ILE A 571 23.79 8.95 -19.54
C ILE A 571 23.96 10.37 -18.99
N LEU A 572 23.90 10.51 -17.67
CA LEU A 572 24.07 11.80 -16.98
C LEU A 572 25.41 11.78 -16.25
N THR A 573 26.38 12.56 -16.74
CA THR A 573 27.79 12.46 -16.30
C THR A 573 28.36 13.79 -15.84
N GLY A 574 29.37 13.71 -14.97
CA GLY A 574 30.07 14.85 -14.40
C GLY A 574 29.36 15.49 -13.19
N ALA A 575 28.69 14.68 -12.38
CA ALA A 575 27.97 15.13 -11.17
C ALA A 575 28.89 15.55 -10.00
N ILE A 576 30.17 15.18 -10.01
CA ILE A 576 31.17 15.60 -8.99
C ILE A 576 32.25 16.49 -9.61
N THR A 577 32.84 16.03 -10.71
CA THR A 577 33.91 16.75 -11.45
C THR A 577 33.49 16.88 -12.91
N ALA A 578 34.03 17.86 -13.63
CA ALA A 578 33.77 18.05 -15.05
C ALA A 578 33.91 16.72 -15.83
N GLY A 579 32.82 16.30 -16.49
CA GLY A 579 32.67 14.96 -17.04
C GLY A 579 32.44 14.95 -18.54
N THR A 580 33.08 14.01 -19.22
CA THR A 580 33.00 13.80 -20.66
C THR A 580 32.15 12.59 -21.02
N ILE A 581 31.45 12.68 -22.15
CA ILE A 581 30.79 11.52 -22.78
C ILE A 581 31.53 11.18 -24.08
N ALA A 582 31.96 9.93 -24.21
CA ALA A 582 32.51 9.38 -25.44
C ALA A 582 31.59 8.26 -25.95
N LEU A 583 31.16 8.33 -27.20
CA LEU A 583 30.29 7.34 -27.84
C LEU A 583 30.92 6.80 -29.13
N ASP A 584 30.63 5.54 -29.44
CA ASP A 584 30.92 4.91 -30.72
C ASP A 584 29.74 4.05 -31.18
N THR A 585 29.10 4.47 -32.27
CA THR A 585 28.06 3.69 -32.96
C THR A 585 26.94 3.20 -32.00
N ASN A 586 26.59 4.02 -31.01
CA ASN A 586 25.69 3.64 -29.92
C ASN A 586 24.22 3.95 -30.23
N THR A 587 23.30 3.37 -29.46
CA THR A 587 21.90 3.83 -29.40
C THR A 587 21.56 4.21 -27.96
N VAL A 588 21.01 5.39 -27.73
CA VAL A 588 20.49 5.84 -26.42
C VAL A 588 18.99 6.06 -26.54
N ASN A 589 18.19 5.40 -25.72
CA ASN A 589 16.73 5.47 -25.72
C ASN A 589 16.22 5.96 -24.37
N VAL A 590 15.72 7.20 -24.29
CA VAL A 590 15.13 7.73 -23.06
C VAL A 590 13.87 6.93 -22.70
N PRO A 591 13.76 6.39 -21.47
CA PRO A 591 12.54 5.77 -20.98
C PRO A 591 11.39 6.80 -20.93
N ALA A 592 10.20 6.38 -21.32
CA ALA A 592 8.99 7.18 -21.12
C ALA A 592 8.85 7.61 -19.63
N PRO A 593 8.25 8.80 -19.35
CA PRO A 593 8.04 9.30 -17.99
C PRO A 593 7.34 8.31 -17.05
#